data_AF-A0A4U8S4E4-F1
#
_entry.id   AF-A0A4U8S4E4-F1
#
_cell.length_a   1.000
_cell.length_b   1.000
_cell.length_c   1.000
_cell.angle_alpha   90.00
_cell.angle_beta   90.00
_cell.angle_gamma   90.00
#
_symmetry.space_group_name_H-M   'P 1'
#
loop_
_entity.id
_entity.type
_entity.pdbx_description
1 polymer ?
#
loop_
_entity_poly.entity_id
_entity_poly.type
_entity_poly.pdbx_seq_one_letter_code
_entity_poly.pdbx_strand_id
1 'polypeptide(L)'
;MFLYKKCEICGTKINKLQNIWNIYTLKVGEIIQCSHCGTYYKTSKTIQALSSFYENLGLGIVLWVILGIFMNILIHTLHVDFNKNISFILSLMLSFLLLGFINCIIACIIPLYITQTPTHKRKKSLIYWLGILLLSIIALAFIAGFLEIFDKG
;
A
#
# COMPACT_ATOMS: atom_id res chain seq x y z
N MET A 1 -3.03 20.26 -1.44
CA MET A 1 -4.51 20.23 -1.32
C MET A 1 -5.09 18.81 -1.35
N PHE A 2 -4.43 17.81 -1.96
CA PHE A 2 -4.95 16.43 -2.09
C PHE A 2 -5.03 15.60 -0.79
N LEU A 3 -4.09 15.81 0.15
CA LEU A 3 -4.06 15.10 1.45
C LEU A 3 -5.22 15.47 2.39
N TYR A 4 -5.86 16.61 2.15
CA TYR A 4 -6.91 17.13 3.01
C TYR A 4 -8.23 17.16 2.28
N LYS A 5 -9.30 16.78 2.97
CA LYS A 5 -10.67 16.97 2.54
C LYS A 5 -11.31 18.05 3.39
N LYS A 6 -11.95 19.03 2.77
CA LYS A 6 -12.80 19.98 3.50
C LYS A 6 -14.07 19.27 3.94
N CYS A 7 -14.42 19.34 5.21
CA CYS A 7 -15.70 18.87 5.72
C CYS A 7 -16.83 19.71 5.15
N GLU A 8 -17.83 19.09 4.53
CA GLU A 8 -19.00 19.76 3.98
C GLU A 8 -19.97 20.26 5.07
N ILE A 9 -19.88 19.75 6.31
CA ILE A 9 -20.73 20.17 7.43
C ILE A 9 -20.12 21.34 8.19
N CYS A 10 -18.89 21.20 8.70
CA CYS A 10 -18.28 22.22 9.57
C CYS A 10 -17.13 23.02 8.90
N GLY A 11 -16.79 22.74 7.64
CA GLY A 11 -15.72 23.44 6.93
C GLY A 11 -14.28 23.08 7.34
N THR A 12 -14.10 22.32 8.44
CA THR A 12 -12.80 21.89 8.95
C THR A 12 -12.04 21.03 7.94
N LYS A 13 -10.71 21.18 7.86
CA LYS A 13 -9.84 20.33 7.05
C LYS A 13 -9.62 18.98 7.73
N ILE A 14 -10.03 17.91 7.08
CA ILE A 14 -9.85 16.52 7.52
C ILE A 14 -8.62 15.97 6.81
N ASN A 15 -7.64 15.47 7.56
CA ASN A 15 -6.54 14.70 6.97
C ASN A 15 -7.08 13.34 6.48
N LYS A 16 -6.86 12.98 5.21
CA LYS A 16 -7.26 11.67 4.67
C LYS A 16 -6.41 10.53 5.25
N LEU A 17 -5.14 10.79 5.53
CA LEU A 17 -4.19 9.83 6.09
C LEU A 17 -4.14 9.95 7.62
N GLN A 18 -5.27 9.74 8.29
CA GLN A 18 -5.33 9.73 9.76
C GLN A 18 -4.50 8.59 10.36
N ASN A 19 -4.35 7.50 9.61
CA ASN A 19 -3.50 6.36 9.90
C ASN A 19 -2.69 6.03 8.65
N ILE A 20 -1.44 5.59 8.80
CA ILE A 20 -0.60 5.19 7.65
C ILE A 20 -1.24 4.04 6.85
N TRP A 21 -2.02 3.19 7.51
CA TRP A 21 -2.77 2.12 6.85
C TRP A 21 -3.84 2.64 5.87
N ASN A 22 -4.30 3.89 6.03
CA ASN A 22 -5.26 4.52 5.13
C ASN A 22 -4.75 4.58 3.68
N ILE A 23 -3.42 4.56 3.48
CA ILE A 23 -2.79 4.44 2.16
C ILE A 23 -3.34 3.23 1.39
N TYR A 24 -3.57 2.13 2.09
CA TYR A 24 -4.04 0.88 1.51
C TYR A 24 -5.54 0.69 1.67
N THR A 25 -6.12 1.12 2.81
CA THR A 25 -7.49 0.74 3.19
C THR A 25 -8.57 1.70 2.71
N LEU A 26 -8.27 2.99 2.43
CA LEU A 26 -9.28 3.98 1.99
C LEU A 26 -10.01 3.54 0.73
N LYS A 27 -9.28 3.05 -0.27
CA LYS A 27 -9.84 2.53 -1.53
C LYS A 27 -10.71 1.29 -1.33
N VAL A 28 -10.48 0.55 -0.25
CA VAL A 28 -11.21 -0.67 0.16
C VAL A 28 -12.39 -0.34 1.07
N GLY A 29 -12.59 0.95 1.37
CA GLY A 29 -13.72 1.47 2.12
C GLY A 29 -13.48 1.64 3.62
N GLU A 30 -12.24 1.88 4.04
CA GLU A 30 -11.95 2.47 5.35
C GLU A 30 -12.72 3.79 5.51
N ILE A 31 -13.18 4.05 6.73
CA ILE A 31 -13.95 5.24 7.06
C ILE A 31 -13.04 6.19 7.83
N ILE A 32 -13.07 7.46 7.44
CA ILE A 32 -12.43 8.52 8.22
C ILE A 32 -13.50 9.40 8.85
N GLN A 33 -13.16 9.97 10.00
CA GLN A 33 -14.09 10.79 10.77
C GLN A 33 -13.57 12.23 10.85
N CYS A 34 -14.48 13.20 10.72
CA CYS A 34 -14.17 14.58 11.06
C CYS A 34 -13.99 14.70 12.57
N SER A 35 -12.83 15.18 13.04
CA SER A 35 -12.54 15.35 14.46
C SER A 35 -13.41 16.41 15.15
N HIS A 36 -13.98 17.34 14.39
CA HIS A 36 -14.76 18.45 14.94
C HIS A 36 -16.25 18.14 15.07
N CYS A 37 -16.90 17.69 13.98
CA CYS A 37 -18.35 17.43 13.96
C CYS A 37 -18.73 15.95 13.96
N GLY A 38 -17.75 15.04 13.96
CA GLY A 38 -17.99 13.61 14.03
C GLY A 38 -18.51 12.96 12.75
N THR A 39 -18.70 13.72 11.65
CA THR A 39 -19.21 13.19 10.37
C THR A 39 -18.26 12.16 9.77
N TYR A 40 -18.83 11.07 9.25
CA TYR A 40 -18.11 9.96 8.64
C TYR A 40 -18.00 10.11 7.13
N TYR A 41 -16.85 9.70 6.60
CA TYR A 41 -16.51 9.77 5.19
C TYR A 41 -15.97 8.45 4.70
N LYS A 42 -16.38 8.07 3.49
CA LYS A 42 -15.96 6.83 2.85
C LYS A 42 -15.83 7.02 1.34
N THR A 43 -15.00 6.21 0.70
CA THR A 43 -14.96 6.15 -0.77
C THR A 43 -16.29 5.66 -1.36
N SER A 44 -16.50 5.89 -2.66
CA SER A 44 -17.69 5.42 -3.37
C SER A 44 -17.78 3.89 -3.39
N LYS A 45 -19.00 3.36 -3.46
CA LYS A 45 -19.23 1.91 -3.53
C LYS A 45 -18.56 1.27 -4.76
N THR A 46 -18.47 1.99 -5.87
CA THR A 46 -17.83 1.53 -7.11
C THR A 46 -16.32 1.35 -6.94
N ILE A 47 -15.63 2.36 -6.40
CA ILE A 47 -14.19 2.28 -6.12
C ILE A 47 -13.93 1.20 -5.07
N GLN A 48 -14.79 1.12 -4.04
CA GLN A 48 -14.71 0.07 -3.03
C GLN A 48 -14.82 -1.33 -3.63
N ALA A 49 -15.80 -1.57 -4.49
CA ALA A 49 -16.02 -2.87 -5.12
C ALA A 49 -14.83 -3.25 -6.02
N LEU A 50 -14.37 -2.32 -6.86
CA LEU A 50 -13.23 -2.55 -7.76
C LEU A 50 -11.94 -2.86 -6.97
N SER A 51 -11.66 -2.06 -5.94
CA SER A 51 -10.46 -2.26 -5.11
C SER A 51 -10.53 -3.57 -4.32
N SER A 52 -11.72 -3.92 -3.82
CA SER A 52 -11.93 -5.19 -3.12
C SER A 52 -11.73 -6.39 -4.05
N PHE A 53 -12.24 -6.30 -5.29
CA PHE A 53 -12.06 -7.32 -6.30
C PHE A 53 -10.58 -7.50 -6.65
N TYR A 54 -9.87 -6.39 -6.86
CA TYR A 54 -8.42 -6.36 -7.11
C TYR A 54 -7.62 -7.03 -5.98
N GLU A 55 -7.93 -6.72 -4.72
CA GLU A 55 -7.25 -7.32 -3.57
C GLU A 55 -7.61 -8.80 -3.36
N ASN A 56 -8.88 -9.16 -3.55
CA ASN A 56 -9.34 -10.54 -3.38
C ASN A 56 -8.82 -11.50 -4.46
N LEU A 57 -8.51 -11.00 -5.64
CA LEU A 57 -7.85 -11.79 -6.68
C LEU A 57 -6.33 -11.91 -6.47
N GLY A 58 -5.77 -11.25 -5.45
CA GLY A 58 -4.32 -11.23 -5.23
C GLY A 58 -3.55 -10.49 -6.32
N LEU A 59 -4.23 -9.68 -7.16
CA LEU A 59 -3.60 -8.95 -8.25
C LEU A 59 -2.52 -7.96 -7.77
N GLY A 60 -2.63 -7.49 -6.52
CA GLY A 60 -1.58 -6.69 -5.87
C GLY A 60 -0.26 -7.44 -5.72
N ILE A 61 -0.31 -8.70 -5.32
CA ILE A 61 0.89 -9.55 -5.15
C ILE A 61 1.49 -9.86 -6.53
N VAL A 62 0.64 -10.21 -7.50
CA VAL A 62 1.08 -10.50 -8.87
C VAL A 62 1.74 -9.28 -9.50
N LEU A 63 1.12 -8.10 -9.40
CA LEU A 63 1.67 -6.85 -9.92
C LEU A 63 3.00 -6.50 -9.26
N TRP A 64 3.13 -6.73 -7.95
CA TRP A 64 4.37 -6.48 -7.23
C TRP A 64 5.53 -7.38 -7.70
N VAL A 65 5.28 -8.67 -7.91
CA VAL A 65 6.29 -9.62 -8.42
C VAL A 65 6.70 -9.25 -9.85
N ILE A 66 5.75 -8.94 -10.72
CA ILE A 66 6.03 -8.50 -12.11
C ILE A 66 6.90 -7.25 -12.10
N LEU A 67 6.55 -6.26 -11.26
CA LEU A 67 7.33 -5.04 -11.12
C LEU A 67 8.73 -5.33 -10.56
N GLY A 68 8.88 -6.27 -9.62
CA GLY A 68 10.18 -6.69 -9.09
C GLY A 68 11.09 -7.32 -10.14
N ILE A 69 10.53 -8.16 -11.03
CA ILE A 69 11.28 -8.73 -12.17
C ILE A 69 11.73 -7.60 -13.11
N PHE A 70 10.84 -6.66 -13.42
CA PHE A 70 11.17 -5.52 -14.26
C PHE A 70 12.29 -4.65 -13.66
N MET A 71 12.22 -4.34 -12.36
CA MET A 71 13.27 -3.60 -11.67
C MET A 71 14.60 -4.35 -11.67
N ASN A 72 14.60 -5.69 -11.58
CA ASN A 72 15.84 -6.47 -11.64
C ASN A 72 16.50 -6.38 -13.02
N ILE A 73 15.71 -6.44 -14.10
CA ILE A 73 16.19 -6.26 -15.47
C ILE A 73 16.81 -4.86 -15.64
N LEU A 74 16.16 -3.82 -15.10
CA LEU A 74 16.67 -2.45 -15.11
C LEU A 74 18.01 -2.32 -14.36
N ILE A 75 18.14 -2.89 -13.16
CA ILE A 75 19.40 -2.87 -12.38
C ILE A 75 20.56 -3.48 -13.18
N HIS A 76 20.34 -4.63 -13.82
CA HIS A 76 21.35 -5.28 -14.66
C HIS A 76 21.68 -4.48 -15.92
N THR A 77 20.69 -3.80 -16.51
CA THR A 77 20.89 -2.96 -17.71
C THR A 77 21.72 -1.71 -17.37
N LEU A 78 21.57 -1.17 -16.16
CA LEU A 78 22.31 -0.02 -15.64
C LEU A 78 23.72 -0.36 -15.14
N HIS A 79 24.19 -1.61 -15.33
CA HIS A 79 25.52 -2.07 -14.91
C HIS A 79 25.81 -1.80 -13.42
N VAL A 80 24.82 -1.97 -12.56
CA VAL A 80 25.03 -1.89 -11.11
C VAL A 80 25.48 -3.26 -10.60
N ASP A 81 26.76 -3.37 -10.23
CA ASP A 81 27.38 -4.61 -9.80
C ASP A 81 26.99 -5.00 -8.37
N PHE A 82 25.87 -5.71 -8.25
CA PHE A 82 25.50 -6.43 -7.03
C PHE A 82 25.62 -7.95 -7.22
N ASN A 83 25.81 -8.67 -6.12
CA ASN A 83 25.62 -10.12 -6.11
C ASN A 83 24.21 -10.45 -6.64
N LYS A 84 24.09 -11.44 -7.54
CA LYS A 84 22.83 -11.80 -8.22
C LYS A 84 21.67 -12.06 -7.26
N ASN A 85 21.94 -12.72 -6.12
CA ASN A 85 20.92 -13.00 -5.11
C ASN A 85 20.40 -11.72 -4.44
N ILE A 86 21.29 -10.74 -4.23
CA ILE A 86 20.97 -9.48 -3.57
C ILE A 86 20.28 -8.53 -4.53
N SER A 87 20.68 -8.52 -5.81
CA SER A 87 20.02 -7.74 -6.86
C SER A 87 18.53 -8.07 -6.94
N PHE A 88 18.19 -9.36 -6.91
CA PHE A 88 16.79 -9.79 -6.99
C PHE A 88 15.97 -9.41 -5.75
N ILE A 89 16.55 -9.56 -4.55
CA ILE A 89 15.86 -9.16 -3.32
C ILE A 89 15.70 -7.64 -3.26
N LEU A 90 16.74 -6.89 -3.62
CA LEU A 90 16.72 -5.44 -3.72
C LEU A 90 15.65 -4.96 -4.71
N SER A 91 15.51 -5.64 -5.85
CA SER A 91 14.50 -5.29 -6.85
C SER A 91 13.07 -5.50 -6.32
N LEU A 92 12.82 -6.57 -5.56
CA LEU A 92 11.54 -6.81 -4.88
C LEU A 92 11.25 -5.76 -3.80
N MET A 93 12.25 -5.32 -3.04
CA MET A 93 12.06 -4.25 -2.06
C MET A 93 11.76 -2.91 -2.74
N LEU A 94 12.48 -2.59 -3.80
CA LEU A 94 12.28 -1.35 -4.56
C LEU A 94 10.91 -1.32 -5.25
N SER A 95 10.46 -2.45 -5.80
CA SER A 95 9.12 -2.57 -6.38
C SER A 95 8.02 -2.42 -5.32
N PHE A 96 8.23 -2.94 -4.10
CA PHE A 96 7.29 -2.75 -2.99
C PHE A 96 7.15 -1.28 -2.62
N LEU A 97 8.28 -0.58 -2.50
CA LEU A 97 8.34 0.84 -2.19
C LEU A 97 7.63 1.67 -3.28
N LEU A 98 7.89 1.37 -4.55
CA LEU A 98 7.23 2.04 -5.68
C LEU A 98 5.71 1.82 -5.68
N LEU A 99 5.26 0.59 -5.41
CA LEU A 99 3.83 0.29 -5.27
C LEU A 99 3.21 1.00 -4.06
N GLY A 100 3.96 1.15 -2.96
CA GLY A 100 3.57 1.95 -1.80
C GLY A 100 3.34 3.42 -2.16
N PHE A 101 4.24 4.02 -2.94
CA PHE A 101 4.08 5.39 -3.45
C PHE A 101 2.85 5.54 -4.33
N ILE A 102 2.61 4.60 -5.25
CA ILE A 102 1.40 4.61 -6.09
C ILE A 102 0.14 4.56 -5.22
N ASN A 103 0.08 3.66 -4.23
CA ASN A 103 -1.05 3.58 -3.31
C ASN A 103 -1.24 4.88 -2.51
N CYS A 104 -0.15 5.54 -2.10
CA CYS A 104 -0.21 6.83 -1.40
C CYS A 104 -0.83 7.92 -2.29
N ILE A 105 -0.41 8.00 -3.55
CA ILE A 105 -0.98 8.93 -4.54
C ILE A 105 -2.48 8.65 -4.73
N ILE A 106 -2.86 7.39 -4.90
CA ILE A 106 -4.27 6.98 -5.03
C ILE A 106 -5.06 7.42 -3.80
N ALA A 107 -4.56 7.16 -2.58
CA ALA A 107 -5.21 7.55 -1.34
C ALA A 107 -5.38 9.08 -1.19
N CYS A 108 -4.45 9.86 -1.75
CA CYS A 108 -4.57 11.31 -1.80
C CYS A 108 -5.65 11.77 -2.78
N ILE A 109 -5.74 11.14 -3.95
CA ILE A 109 -6.66 11.56 -5.02
C ILE A 109 -8.08 11.05 -4.78
N ILE A 110 -8.25 9.93 -4.07
CA ILE A 110 -9.54 9.26 -3.92
C ILE A 110 -10.62 10.21 -3.37
N PRO A 111 -11.79 10.31 -4.05
CA PRO A 111 -12.89 11.11 -3.55
C PRO A 111 -13.54 10.40 -2.37
N LEU A 112 -13.90 11.18 -1.34
CA LEU A 112 -14.63 10.68 -0.18
C LEU A 112 -15.98 11.37 -0.12
N TYR A 113 -16.99 10.63 0.29
CA TYR A 113 -18.39 11.06 0.37
C TYR A 113 -18.90 10.85 1.79
N ILE A 114 -19.85 11.69 2.20
CA ILE A 114 -20.51 11.54 3.49
C ILE A 114 -21.18 10.17 3.54
N THR A 115 -21.04 9.48 4.66
CA THR A 115 -21.68 8.19 4.90
C THR A 115 -22.32 8.16 6.28
N GLN A 116 -23.30 7.26 6.46
CA GLN A 116 -23.89 7.00 7.76
C GLN A 116 -22.91 6.18 8.63
N THR A 117 -23.13 6.19 9.95
CA THR A 117 -22.32 5.48 10.94
C THR A 117 -22.00 4.04 10.50
N PRO A 118 -20.73 3.59 10.58
CA PRO A 118 -20.34 2.25 10.17
C PRO A 118 -21.12 1.16 10.93
N THR A 119 -21.85 0.32 10.20
CA THR A 119 -22.55 -0.83 10.78
C THR A 119 -21.70 -2.11 10.85
N HIS A 120 -20.48 -2.13 10.32
CA HIS A 120 -19.60 -3.30 10.48
C HIS A 120 -18.12 -2.97 10.23
N LYS A 121 -17.23 -3.35 11.16
CA LYS A 121 -15.79 -3.40 10.89
C LYS A 121 -15.52 -4.55 9.91
N ARG A 122 -14.92 -4.25 8.75
CA ARG A 122 -14.58 -5.27 7.75
C ARG A 122 -13.43 -6.13 8.26
N LYS A 123 -13.61 -7.45 8.30
CA LYS A 123 -12.54 -8.40 8.64
C LYS A 123 -11.47 -8.34 7.55
N LYS A 124 -10.19 -8.18 7.93
CA LYS A 124 -9.08 -8.16 6.99
C LYS A 124 -9.05 -9.47 6.19
N SER A 125 -8.87 -9.38 4.87
CA SER A 125 -8.84 -10.55 3.97
C SER A 125 -7.66 -11.47 4.30
N LEU A 126 -7.82 -12.78 4.13
CA LEU A 126 -6.76 -13.77 4.34
C LEU A 126 -5.54 -13.50 3.43
N ILE A 127 -5.78 -12.97 2.23
CA ILE A 127 -4.74 -12.58 1.27
C ILE A 127 -3.85 -11.45 1.81
N TYR A 128 -4.40 -10.53 2.59
CA TYR A 128 -3.63 -9.46 3.23
C TYR A 128 -2.62 -10.03 4.24
N TRP A 129 -3.01 -11.03 5.02
CA TRP A 129 -2.10 -11.71 5.95
C TRP A 129 -1.01 -12.50 5.23
N LEU A 130 -1.36 -13.19 4.15
CA LEU A 130 -0.39 -13.88 3.29
C LEU A 130 0.63 -12.91 2.68
N GLY A 131 0.18 -11.74 2.23
CA GLY A 131 1.07 -10.69 1.72
C GLY A 131 2.07 -10.19 2.77
N ILE A 132 1.64 -9.98 4.01
CA ILE A 132 2.52 -9.58 5.12
C ILE A 132 3.55 -10.67 5.44
N LEU A 133 3.11 -11.93 5.49
CA LEU A 133 4.00 -13.06 5.72
C LEU A 133 5.09 -13.11 4.64
N LEU A 134 4.70 -13.02 3.37
CA LEU A 134 5.62 -13.03 2.24
C LEU A 134 6.66 -11.90 2.31
N LEU A 135 6.22 -10.68 2.62
CA LEU A 135 7.11 -9.53 2.84
C LEU A 135 8.10 -9.76 3.97
N SER A 136 7.66 -10.35 5.08
CA SER A 136 8.54 -10.63 6.22
C SER A 136 9.64 -11.64 5.86
N ILE A 137 9.31 -12.68 5.08
CA ILE A 137 10.27 -13.67 4.60
C ILE A 137 11.32 -13.00 3.69
N ILE A 138 10.88 -12.14 2.78
CA ILE A 138 11.77 -11.44 1.84
C ILE A 138 12.69 -10.45 2.58
N ALA A 139 12.17 -9.74 3.58
CA ALA A 139 12.98 -8.85 4.41
C ALA A 139 14.04 -9.62 5.22
N LEU A 140 13.69 -10.78 5.78
CA LEU A 140 14.65 -11.64 6.48
C LEU A 140 15.72 -12.18 5.53
N ALA A 141 15.34 -12.61 4.33
CA ALA A 141 16.28 -13.05 3.30
C ALA A 141 17.23 -11.92 2.87
N PHE A 142 16.73 -10.68 2.77
CA PHE A 142 17.57 -9.51 2.50
C PHE A 142 18.62 -9.30 3.59
N ILE A 143 18.19 -9.30 4.86
CA ILE A 143 19.08 -9.10 6.01
C ILE A 143 20.14 -10.20 6.08
N ALA A 144 19.75 -11.47 5.91
CA ALA A 144 20.66 -12.61 5.91
C ALA A 144 21.70 -12.51 4.77
N GLY A 145 21.25 -12.21 3.55
CA GLY A 145 22.15 -12.03 2.41
C GLY A 145 23.09 -10.84 2.57
N PHE A 146 22.66 -9.79 3.27
CA PHE A 146 23.52 -8.65 3.60
C PHE A 146 24.57 -9.04 4.64
N LEU A 147 24.17 -9.72 5.73
CA LEU A 147 25.09 -10.19 6.78
C LEU A 147 26.17 -11.14 6.24
N GLU A 148 25.83 -12.05 5.32
CA GLU A 148 26.79 -12.95 4.68
C GLU A 148 27.86 -12.23 3.83
N ILE A 149 27.57 -11.02 3.31
CA ILE A 149 28.60 -10.21 2.64
C ILE A 149 29.59 -9.66 3.68
N PHE A 150 29.08 -9.14 4.80
CA PHE A 150 29.91 -8.51 5.82
C PHE A 150 30.76 -9.52 6.60
N ASP A 151 30.33 -10.77 6.68
CA ASP A 151 31.12 -11.84 7.33
C ASP A 151 32.27 -12.37 6.43
N LYS A 152 32.26 -12.03 5.14
CA LYS A 152 33.28 -12.46 4.16
C LYS A 152 34.18 -11.34 3.64
N GLY A 153 34.04 -10.11 4.14
CA GLY A 153 34.86 -8.94 3.79
C GLY A 153 35.75 -8.50 4.93
#